data_AF-A0A973NMA1-F1
#
_entry.id   AF-A0A973NMA1-F1
#
_cell.length_a   1.000
_cell.length_b   1.000
_cell.length_c   1.000
_cell.angle_alpha   90.00
_cell.angle_beta   90.00
_cell.angle_gamma   90.00
#
_symmetry.space_group_name_H-M   'P 1'
#
loop_
_entity.id
_entity.type
_entity.pdbx_description
1 polymer ?
#
loop_
_entity_poly.entity_id
_entity_poly.type
_entity_poly.pdbx_seq_one_letter_code
_entity_poly.pdbx_strand_id
1 'polypeptide(L)'
;MMLLGKVIKLAMNAQSEFPEDVVLREPELAARLQSEAEHAGMDVPHFVADTVSRFMAHEDGESWTTIVGNIQRTDDPGYTFISTIMHARVSHKCERHG
;
A
#
# COMPACT_ATOMS: atom_id res chain seq x y z
N MET A 1 -15.69 -1.56 -19.64
CA MET A 1 -15.66 -1.50 -18.17
C MET A 1 -14.82 -2.66 -17.64
N MET A 2 -13.48 -2.57 -17.74
CA MET A 2 -12.50 -3.66 -17.49
C MET A 2 -11.25 -3.18 -16.70
N LEU A 3 -11.27 -1.96 -16.15
CA LEU A 3 -10.07 -1.31 -15.61
C LEU A 3 -9.80 -1.68 -14.14
N LEU A 4 -10.84 -1.88 -13.33
CA LEU A 4 -10.69 -2.18 -11.91
C LEU A 4 -10.03 -3.55 -11.68
N GLY A 5 -10.50 -4.60 -12.37
CA GLY A 5 -9.93 -5.94 -12.23
C GLY A 5 -8.45 -6.04 -12.64
N LYS A 6 -8.02 -5.25 -13.64
CA LYS A 6 -6.62 -5.19 -14.05
C LYS A 6 -5.73 -4.52 -13.00
N VAL A 7 -6.24 -3.47 -12.36
CA VAL A 7 -5.50 -2.73 -11.34
C VAL A 7 -5.41 -3.51 -10.04
N ILE A 8 -6.50 -4.19 -9.64
CA ILE A 8 -6.47 -5.13 -8.50
C ILE A 8 -5.41 -6.22 -8.75
N LYS A 9 -5.36 -6.79 -9.95
CA LYS A 9 -4.36 -7.81 -10.28
C LYS A 9 -2.92 -7.26 -10.25
N LEU A 10 -2.70 -6.04 -10.71
CA LEU A 10 -1.40 -5.36 -10.62
C LEU A 10 -1.00 -5.09 -9.17
N ALA A 11 -1.95 -4.62 -8.34
CA ALA A 11 -1.73 -4.41 -6.92
C ALA A 11 -1.40 -5.72 -6.18
N MET A 12 -2.12 -6.81 -6.48
CA MET A 12 -1.85 -8.12 -5.89
C MET A 12 -0.48 -8.69 -6.28
N ASN A 13 -0.04 -8.46 -7.52
CA ASN A 13 1.31 -8.86 -7.94
C ASN A 13 2.38 -8.01 -7.24
N ALA A 14 2.23 -6.68 -7.26
CA ALA A 14 3.16 -5.75 -6.65
C ALA A 14 3.27 -5.92 -5.13
N GLN A 15 2.19 -6.32 -4.46
CA GLN A 15 2.17 -6.61 -3.02
C GLN A 15 3.24 -7.62 -2.60
N SER A 16 3.53 -8.61 -3.44
CA SER A 16 4.50 -9.67 -3.11
C SER A 16 5.95 -9.19 -3.27
N GLU A 17 6.20 -8.28 -4.23
CA GLU A 17 7.52 -7.72 -4.55
C GLU A 17 7.83 -6.46 -3.73
N PHE A 18 6.79 -5.80 -3.21
CA PHE A 18 6.89 -4.52 -2.51
C PHE A 18 7.86 -4.51 -1.31
N PRO A 19 7.90 -5.52 -0.42
CA PRO A 19 8.82 -5.51 0.71
C PRO A 19 10.31 -5.45 0.31
N GLU A 20 10.68 -6.03 -0.83
CA GLU A 20 12.05 -5.96 -1.34
C GLU A 20 12.30 -4.64 -2.07
N ASP A 21 11.35 -4.21 -2.90
CA ASP A 21 11.45 -2.97 -3.67
C ASP A 21 11.50 -1.71 -2.80
N VAL A 22 10.72 -1.67 -1.70
CA VAL A 22 10.66 -0.51 -0.81
C VAL A 22 11.98 -0.29 -0.08
N VAL A 23 12.75 -1.34 0.20
CA VAL A 23 14.08 -1.23 0.81
C VAL A 23 15.05 -0.47 -0.11
N LEU A 24 14.95 -0.72 -1.42
CA LEU A 24 15.82 -0.09 -2.43
C LEU A 24 15.34 1.32 -2.80
N ARG A 25 14.03 1.52 -2.93
CA ARG A 25 13.44 2.76 -3.44
C ARG A 25 13.14 3.79 -2.36
N GLU A 26 12.74 3.34 -1.17
CA GLU A 26 12.28 4.18 -0.06
C GLU A 26 12.74 3.62 1.31
N PRO A 27 14.06 3.62 1.60
CA PRO A 27 14.62 2.96 2.79
C PRO A 27 14.06 3.50 4.11
N GLU A 28 13.67 4.78 4.15
CA GLU A 28 13.02 5.38 5.33
C GLU A 28 11.62 4.82 5.56
N LEU A 29 10.85 4.59 4.49
CA LEU A 29 9.55 3.93 4.60
C LEU A 29 9.74 2.46 5.02
N ALA A 30 10.73 1.76 4.47
CA ALA A 30 11.04 0.38 4.83
C ALA A 30 11.33 0.22 6.33
N ALA A 31 12.12 1.12 6.92
CA ALA A 31 12.42 1.11 8.35
C ALA A 31 11.15 1.34 9.20
N ARG A 32 10.25 2.24 8.77
CA ARG A 32 8.97 2.48 9.46
C ARG A 32 8.04 1.27 9.35
N LEU A 33 7.98 0.62 8.20
CA LEU A 33 7.20 -0.60 8.00
C LEU A 33 7.70 -1.74 8.88
N GLN A 34 9.01 -1.91 9.00
CA GLN A 34 9.61 -2.89 9.90
C GLN A 34 9.18 -2.64 11.35
N SER A 35 9.30 -1.40 11.83
CA SER A 35 8.89 -1.05 13.19
C SER A 35 7.39 -1.27 13.43
N GLU A 36 6.54 -0.91 12.47
CA GLU A 36 5.09 -1.10 12.60
C GLU A 36 4.67 -2.58 12.52
N ALA A 37 5.33 -3.37 11.68
CA ALA A 37 5.13 -4.81 11.62
C ALA A 37 5.49 -5.47 12.96
N GLU A 38 6.65 -5.12 13.54
CA GLU A 38 7.08 -5.60 14.86
C GLU A 38 6.07 -5.22 15.95
N HIS A 39 5.60 -3.96 15.97
CA HIS A 39 4.57 -3.52 16.91
C HIS A 39 3.25 -4.29 16.76
N ALA A 40 2.93 -4.74 15.55
CA ALA A 40 1.75 -5.55 15.27
C ALA A 40 1.98 -7.06 15.52
N GLY A 41 3.20 -7.48 15.87
CA GLY A 41 3.56 -8.89 16.01
C GLY A 41 3.59 -9.65 14.68
N MET A 42 3.86 -8.94 13.58
CA MET A 42 3.90 -9.45 12.21
C MET A 42 5.29 -9.25 11.60
N ASP A 43 5.60 -9.99 10.53
CA ASP A 43 6.69 -9.61 9.63
C ASP A 43 6.18 -8.60 8.58
N VAL A 44 7.11 -7.95 7.87
CA VAL A 44 6.77 -6.91 6.88
C VAL A 44 5.87 -7.43 5.76
N PRO A 45 6.13 -8.60 5.13
CA PRO A 45 5.22 -9.14 4.12
C PRO A 45 3.78 -9.33 4.62
N HIS A 46 3.59 -9.92 5.80
CA HIS A 46 2.26 -10.11 6.39
C HIS A 46 1.61 -8.78 6.75
N PHE A 47 2.37 -7.80 7.26
CA PHE A 47 1.88 -6.47 7.60
C PHE A 47 1.39 -5.69 6.36
N VAL A 48 2.16 -5.72 5.27
CA VAL A 48 1.76 -5.12 3.98
C VAL A 48 0.49 -5.79 3.47
N ALA A 49 0.41 -7.12 3.53
CA ALA A 49 -0.75 -7.85 3.07
C ALA A 49 -2.03 -7.59 3.88
N ASP A 50 -1.94 -7.58 5.20
CA ASP A 50 -3.05 -7.23 6.09
C ASP A 50 -3.53 -5.80 5.84
N THR A 51 -2.60 -4.85 5.70
CA THR A 51 -2.93 -3.44 5.44
C THR A 51 -3.66 -3.25 4.12
N VAL A 52 -3.17 -3.87 3.03
CA VAL A 52 -3.83 -3.83 1.72
C VAL A 52 -5.21 -4.48 1.80
N SER A 53 -5.34 -5.64 2.44
CA SER A 53 -6.62 -6.32 2.61
C SER A 53 -7.66 -5.46 3.36
N ARG A 54 -7.24 -4.81 4.46
CA ARG A 54 -8.11 -3.90 5.23
C ARG A 54 -8.52 -2.69 4.42
N PHE A 55 -7.60 -2.11 3.65
CA PHE A 55 -7.87 -0.99 2.77
C PHE A 55 -8.91 -1.39 1.70
N MET A 56 -8.71 -2.53 1.05
CA MET A 56 -9.66 -3.12 0.08
C MET A 56 -11.05 -3.36 0.68
N ALA A 57 -11.14 -3.68 1.97
CA ALA A 57 -12.40 -3.95 2.66
C ALA A 57 -13.17 -2.70 3.11
N HIS A 58 -12.54 -1.53 3.22
CA HIS A 58 -13.12 -0.32 3.82
C HIS A 58 -13.39 0.83 2.83
N GLU A 59 -12.80 0.82 1.63
CA GLU A 59 -12.95 1.93 0.67
C GLU A 59 -14.22 1.80 -0.19
N ASP A 60 -15.08 2.82 -0.14
CA ASP A 60 -16.24 2.98 -1.01
C ASP A 60 -15.83 3.16 -2.48
N GLY A 61 -16.58 2.56 -3.40
CA GLY A 61 -16.25 2.42 -4.83
C GLY A 61 -15.92 3.70 -5.60
N GLU A 62 -16.31 4.88 -5.10
CA GLU A 62 -16.03 6.19 -5.71
C GLU A 62 -14.58 6.67 -5.46
N SER A 63 -14.04 6.38 -4.27
CA SER A 63 -12.66 6.69 -3.88
C SER A 63 -11.65 5.91 -4.76
N TRP A 64 -12.00 4.67 -5.08
CA TRP A 64 -11.24 3.79 -5.97
C TRP A 64 -11.00 4.37 -7.35
N THR A 65 -12.01 4.94 -7.99
CA THR A 65 -11.88 5.48 -9.35
C THR A 65 -10.86 6.60 -9.46
N THR A 66 -10.77 7.44 -8.43
CA THR A 66 -9.83 8.56 -8.38
C THR A 66 -8.40 8.07 -8.14
N ILE A 67 -8.20 7.17 -7.18
CA ILE A 67 -6.90 6.57 -6.85
C ILE A 67 -6.35 5.83 -8.07
N VAL A 68 -7.17 4.97 -8.67
CA VAL A 68 -6.80 4.19 -9.87
C VAL A 68 -6.47 5.10 -11.06
N GLY A 69 -7.26 6.15 -11.28
CA GLY A 69 -7.07 7.08 -12.40
C GLY A 69 -5.75 7.86 -12.34
N ASN A 70 -5.29 8.20 -11.13
CA ASN A 70 -4.02 8.89 -10.95
C ASN A 70 -2.83 7.93 -11.08
N ILE A 71 -2.97 6.71 -10.58
CA ILE A 71 -1.88 5.72 -10.55
C ILE A 71 -1.59 5.13 -11.93
N GLN A 72 -2.60 4.96 -12.79
CA GLN A 72 -2.40 4.47 -14.17
C GLN A 72 -1.49 5.37 -15.03
N ARG A 73 -1.24 6.61 -14.62
CA ARG A 73 -0.35 7.53 -15.34
C ARG A 73 1.11 7.43 -14.90
N THR A 74 1.43 6.55 -13.95
CA THR A 74 2.78 6.33 -13.45
C THR A 74 3.46 5.17 -14.17
N ASP A 75 4.80 5.16 -14.20
CA ASP A 75 5.59 4.11 -14.83
C ASP A 75 5.49 2.76 -14.09
N ASP A 76 5.26 2.82 -12.77
CA ASP A 76 5.05 1.66 -11.90
C ASP A 76 3.77 1.82 -11.06
N PRO A 77 2.60 1.55 -11.66
CA PRO A 77 1.31 1.74 -11.02
C PRO A 77 1.10 0.79 -9.83
N GLY A 78 1.69 -0.41 -9.89
CA GLY A 78 1.59 -1.38 -8.79
C GLY A 78 2.31 -0.88 -7.55
N TYR A 79 3.58 -0.51 -7.71
CA TYR A 79 4.38 0.03 -6.60
C TYR A 79 3.78 1.33 -6.03
N THR A 80 3.40 2.26 -6.91
CA THR A 80 2.84 3.56 -6.47
C THR A 80 1.58 3.38 -5.64
N PHE A 81 0.72 2.42 -6.00
CA PHE A 81 -0.48 2.11 -5.24
C PHE A 81 -0.16 1.60 -3.83
N ILE A 82 0.70 0.59 -3.72
CA ILE A 82 1.04 -0.01 -2.43
C ILE A 82 1.80 1.01 -1.55
N SER A 83 2.75 1.76 -2.13
CA SER A 83 3.49 2.82 -1.42
C SER A 83 2.54 3.89 -0.85
N THR A 84 1.55 4.33 -1.64
CA THR A 84 0.55 5.31 -1.18
C THR A 84 -0.23 4.81 0.04
N ILE A 85 -0.71 3.56 0.00
CA ILE A 85 -1.45 2.95 1.12
C ILE A 85 -0.55 2.82 2.35
N MET A 86 0.70 2.38 2.16
CA MET A 86 1.67 2.23 3.25
C MET A 86 1.98 3.59 3.89
N HIS A 87 2.23 4.63 3.10
CA HIS A 87 2.43 5.99 3.58
C HIS A 87 1.24 6.50 4.40
N ALA A 88 0.02 6.30 3.92
CA ALA A 88 -1.18 6.65 4.67
C ALA A 88 -1.24 5.87 6.00
N ARG A 89 -1.00 4.56 5.98
CA ARG A 89 -1.02 3.69 7.17
C ARG A 89 -0.03 4.14 8.24
N VAL A 90 1.22 4.45 7.85
CA VAL A 90 2.26 4.87 8.80
C VAL A 90 2.14 6.34 9.22
N SER A 91 1.48 7.18 8.40
CA SER A 91 1.30 8.61 8.68
C SER A 91 0.05 8.90 9.54
N HIS A 92 -1.04 8.12 9.41
CA HIS A 92 -2.23 8.28 10.24
C HIS A 92 -2.01 8.01 11.74
N LYS A 93 -0.84 7.48 12.15
CA LYS A 93 -0.45 7.48 13.56
C LYS A 93 0.05 8.84 14.06
N CYS A 94 0.54 9.73 13.20
CA CYS A 94 0.95 11.09 13.60
C CYS A 94 -0.25 11.98 13.96
N GLU A 95 -1.46 11.67 13.48
CA GLU A 95 -2.67 12.44 13.78
C GLU A 95 -3.46 11.91 14.99
N ARG A 96 -2.97 10.85 15.66
CA ARG A 96 -3.56 10.33 16.91
C ARG A 96 -2.98 10.98 18.18
N HIS A 97 -2.54 12.23 18.07
CA HIS A 97 -2.27 13.10 19.20
C HIS A 97 -3.33 14.21 19.24
N GLY A 98 -4.33 13.99 20.10
CA GLY A 98 -5.45 14.89 20.38
C GLY A 98 -6.51 14.19 21.20
#